data_AF-A0A4S4CZE9-F1
#
_entry.id   AF-A0A4S4CZE9-F1
#
_cell.length_a   1.000
_cell.length_b   1.000
_cell.length_c   1.000
_cell.angle_alpha   90.00
_cell.angle_beta   90.00
_cell.angle_gamma   90.00
#
_symmetry.space_group_name_H-M   'P 1'
#
loop_
_entity.id
_entity.type
_entity.pdbx_description
1 polymer ?
#
loop_
_entity_poly.entity_id
_entity_poly.type
_entity_poly.pdbx_seq_one_letter_code
_entity_poly.pdbx_strand_id
1 'polypeptide(L)'
;MPRTTSLSSSSSSADHYSKFEKTKKPFLPLPLSHQQPRRPLPIVVLSAFCLFIGVAGIAFSLFAVLRPKPLPVFRCGRTQDTFRSFYPLPTARRPKLLGFVGIQTAFSSSDRRAALRSTWFPSDPDALLRLEQATGLAFRFVIGRSKDAKKMAELEKEVEQYKDFMLIDVDEQYLKLPYKTLAFFKAAFELFEADYYVKADDDIYLRPDRLATLLAKERSHSLTYIGCMKKGPVITDPKLKWYEKSGHLIGSEYFLHAYGPIYVLSAEVVASLAIARNNSLRMFSNEDVTIGSWMLAMNVHHEDNRAICDPRCTPTSIAVWDIPKCSGLCNPATRMKELHKISMCSKSPTLPPDDRTVLHCQAMELDECSWYKWHESLLWCLARVSEQMREIRSAVEMAQLEAEKKHDEVVDEMLAMLNAKAEASRLKEVEHEVGKDVDEEQ
;
A
#
# COMPACT_ATOMS: atom_id res chain seq x y z
N MET A 1 -69.91 -40.03 35.42
CA MET A 1 -70.95 -39.09 35.91
C MET A 1 -70.51 -37.65 35.63
N PRO A 2 -71.42 -36.66 35.62
CA PRO A 2 -71.38 -35.52 34.68
C PRO A 2 -70.64 -34.27 35.23
N ARG A 3 -70.45 -33.15 34.50
CA ARG A 3 -71.11 -32.53 33.32
C ARG A 3 -69.99 -31.88 32.45
N THR A 4 -69.89 -31.96 31.10
CA THR A 4 -70.82 -31.58 30.00
C THR A 4 -71.30 -30.12 30.10
N THR A 5 -71.30 -29.24 29.10
CA THR A 5 -71.10 -29.26 27.61
C THR A 5 -71.07 -27.78 27.15
N SER A 6 -70.84 -27.33 25.91
CA SER A 6 -70.60 -27.85 24.55
C SER A 6 -69.68 -26.82 23.81
N LEU A 7 -68.93 -27.08 22.73
CA LEU A 7 -69.29 -27.58 21.39
C LEU A 7 -70.40 -26.76 20.69
N SER A 8 -70.38 -26.50 19.38
CA SER A 8 -69.33 -26.65 18.33
C SER A 8 -69.83 -26.03 17.00
N SER A 9 -69.03 -26.17 15.93
CA SER A 9 -69.43 -26.14 14.49
C SER A 9 -69.97 -24.83 13.88
N SER A 10 -69.95 -24.62 12.56
CA SER A 10 -68.86 -24.69 11.55
C SER A 10 -69.44 -24.49 10.14
N SER A 11 -68.62 -23.95 9.23
CA SER A 11 -68.65 -24.13 7.75
C SER A 11 -69.81 -23.60 6.88
N SER A 12 -69.39 -23.26 5.64
CA SER A 12 -70.08 -23.33 4.33
C SER A 12 -71.12 -22.26 3.90
N SER A 13 -70.59 -21.23 3.23
CA SER A 13 -70.74 -20.93 1.77
C SER A 13 -72.02 -20.35 1.14
N ALA A 14 -71.75 -19.51 0.12
CA ALA A 14 -72.53 -19.20 -1.10
C ALA A 14 -73.54 -18.03 -1.09
N ASP A 15 -73.13 -16.97 -1.80
CA ASP A 15 -73.86 -16.13 -2.77
C ASP A 15 -75.37 -15.86 -2.64
N HIS A 16 -75.74 -14.57 -2.74
CA HIS A 16 -76.70 -14.15 -3.77
C HIS A 16 -76.59 -12.65 -4.15
N TYR A 17 -76.82 -12.37 -5.44
CA TYR A 17 -76.93 -11.03 -6.03
C TYR A 17 -78.33 -10.43 -5.80
N SER A 18 -78.45 -9.12 -5.54
CA SER A 18 -79.36 -8.19 -6.26
C SER A 18 -79.20 -6.72 -5.84
N LYS A 19 -79.91 -5.82 -6.53
CA LYS A 19 -79.79 -4.34 -6.55
C LYS A 19 -81.17 -3.71 -6.77
N PHE A 20 -81.59 -2.70 -5.99
CA PHE A 20 -82.64 -1.75 -6.42
C PHE A 20 -82.53 -0.35 -5.76
N GLU A 21 -83.36 0.61 -6.18
CA GLU A 21 -83.14 2.06 -6.03
C GLU A 21 -84.13 2.84 -5.13
N LYS A 22 -83.70 4.05 -4.71
CA LYS A 22 -84.50 5.28 -4.38
C LYS A 22 -85.43 5.17 -3.13
N THR A 23 -85.79 6.23 -2.41
CA THR A 23 -86.30 7.57 -2.83
C THR A 23 -85.93 8.69 -1.81
N LYS A 24 -86.39 9.95 -1.99
CA LYS A 24 -85.85 11.20 -1.40
C LYS A 24 -86.73 11.88 -0.32
N LYS A 25 -86.10 12.41 0.75
CA LYS A 25 -86.37 13.71 1.47
C LYS A 25 -87.78 13.93 2.12
N PRO A 26 -88.09 15.03 2.87
CA PRO A 26 -87.30 16.19 3.39
C PRO A 26 -87.42 16.30 4.96
N PHE A 27 -87.35 17.39 5.77
CA PHE A 27 -86.89 18.81 5.73
C PHE A 27 -86.74 19.41 7.17
N LEU A 28 -85.98 20.52 7.33
CA LEU A 28 -86.02 21.59 8.39
C LEU A 28 -85.86 21.25 9.91
N PRO A 29 -85.52 22.24 10.80
CA PRO A 29 -84.87 23.55 10.60
C PRO A 29 -83.63 23.80 11.53
N LEU A 30 -83.06 25.02 11.45
CA LEU A 30 -81.87 25.50 12.20
C LEU A 30 -82.21 26.23 13.52
N PRO A 31 -81.20 26.50 14.37
CA PRO A 31 -80.96 27.90 14.78
C PRO A 31 -79.48 28.36 14.63
N LEU A 32 -79.24 29.68 14.68
CA LEU A 32 -77.91 30.31 14.57
C LEU A 32 -77.26 30.55 15.94
N SER A 33 -75.92 30.58 15.99
CA SER A 33 -75.17 31.43 16.94
C SER A 33 -73.73 31.73 16.46
N HIS A 34 -73.24 32.91 16.85
CA HIS A 34 -71.88 33.48 16.82
C HIS A 34 -70.79 32.93 15.87
N GLN A 35 -70.22 33.87 15.08
CA GLN A 35 -68.85 33.76 14.58
C GLN A 35 -67.81 34.15 15.65
N GLN A 36 -66.67 33.47 15.65
CA GLN A 36 -65.40 33.95 16.20
C GLN A 36 -64.27 33.66 15.19
N PRO A 37 -63.18 34.47 15.15
CA PRO A 37 -62.15 34.37 14.13
C PRO A 37 -61.25 33.14 14.33
N ARG A 38 -61.24 32.24 13.34
CA ARG A 38 -60.35 31.07 13.32
C ARG A 38 -58.91 31.49 13.04
N ARG A 39 -58.03 31.37 14.04
CA ARG A 39 -56.56 31.46 13.82
C ARG A 39 -56.11 30.31 12.90
N PRO A 40 -55.11 30.53 12.01
CA PRO A 40 -54.68 29.51 11.04
C PRO A 40 -53.81 28.43 11.68
N LEU A 41 -54.45 27.46 12.34
CA LEU A 41 -53.84 26.26 12.91
C LEU A 41 -52.77 25.59 12.01
N PRO A 42 -52.97 25.37 10.69
CA PRO A 42 -51.95 24.73 9.85
C PRO A 42 -50.63 25.49 9.75
N ILE A 43 -50.61 26.83 9.86
CA ILE A 43 -49.37 27.61 9.79
C ILE A 43 -48.51 27.38 11.05
N VAL A 44 -49.16 27.26 12.21
CA VAL A 44 -48.48 26.99 13.50
C VAL A 44 -47.97 25.54 13.56
N VAL A 45 -48.73 24.59 13.02
CA VAL A 45 -48.28 23.19 12.90
C VAL A 45 -47.09 23.07 11.94
N LEU A 46 -47.14 23.76 10.78
CA LEU A 46 -46.04 23.75 9.82
C LEU A 46 -44.77 24.41 10.37
N SER A 47 -44.88 25.56 11.07
CA SER A 47 -43.70 26.21 11.66
C SER A 47 -43.09 25.39 12.79
N ALA A 48 -43.91 24.73 13.63
CA ALA A 48 -43.44 23.79 14.64
C ALA A 48 -42.73 22.56 14.04
N PHE A 49 -43.25 22.02 12.93
CA PHE A 49 -42.62 20.91 12.19
C PHE A 49 -41.27 21.31 11.58
N CYS A 50 -41.19 22.49 10.94
CA CYS A 50 -39.93 23.04 10.44
C CYS A 50 -38.91 23.31 11.56
N LEU A 51 -39.36 23.81 12.72
CA LEU A 51 -38.50 23.99 13.90
C LEU A 51 -37.95 22.65 14.39
N PHE A 52 -38.79 21.60 14.46
CA PHE A 52 -38.38 20.27 14.88
C PHE A 52 -37.33 19.67 13.93
N ILE A 53 -37.51 19.81 12.61
CA ILE A 53 -36.50 19.41 11.61
C ILE A 53 -35.19 20.18 11.78
N GLY A 54 -35.27 21.51 12.00
CA GLY A 54 -34.09 22.34 12.24
C GLY A 54 -33.31 21.92 13.49
N VAL A 55 -34.00 21.72 14.62
CA VAL A 55 -33.41 21.25 15.88
C VAL A 55 -32.84 19.84 15.73
N ALA A 56 -33.53 18.93 15.04
CA ALA A 56 -33.04 17.58 14.76
C ALA A 56 -31.79 17.60 13.86
N GLY A 57 -31.74 18.48 12.85
CA GLY A 57 -30.57 18.67 11.98
C GLY A 57 -29.36 19.26 12.73
N ILE A 58 -29.58 20.22 13.63
CA ILE A 58 -28.54 20.78 14.50
C ILE A 58 -28.04 19.72 15.50
N ALA A 59 -28.94 18.97 16.13
CA ALA A 59 -28.60 17.87 17.04
C ALA A 59 -27.84 16.74 16.33
N PHE A 60 -28.24 16.37 15.11
CA PHE A 60 -27.52 15.40 14.28
C PHE A 60 -26.13 15.92 13.88
N SER A 61 -26.01 17.21 13.55
CA SER A 61 -24.73 17.84 13.20
C SER A 61 -23.77 17.89 14.40
N LEU A 62 -24.27 18.28 15.59
CA LEU A 62 -23.52 18.22 16.84
C LEU A 62 -23.12 16.77 17.16
N PHE A 63 -24.04 15.81 17.05
CA PHE A 63 -23.75 14.40 17.26
C PHE A 63 -22.72 13.86 16.26
N ALA A 64 -22.73 14.31 15.00
CA ALA A 64 -21.75 13.96 13.97
C ALA A 64 -20.34 14.50 14.31
N VAL A 65 -20.25 15.75 14.77
CA VAL A 65 -18.99 16.38 15.22
C VAL A 65 -18.47 15.78 16.53
N LEU A 66 -19.38 15.40 17.43
CA LEU A 66 -19.08 14.77 18.73
C LEU A 66 -18.88 13.26 18.66
N ARG A 67 -19.05 12.60 17.50
CA ARG A 67 -18.71 11.18 17.37
C ARG A 67 -17.24 10.97 17.72
N PRO A 68 -16.88 9.94 18.49
CA PRO A 68 -15.49 9.51 18.56
C PRO A 68 -15.01 9.24 17.13
N LYS A 69 -13.92 9.91 16.73
CA LYS A 69 -13.34 9.76 15.39
C LYS A 69 -13.14 8.28 15.12
N PRO A 70 -13.50 7.77 13.93
CA PRO A 70 -13.30 6.36 13.62
C PRO A 70 -11.83 5.99 13.86
N LEU A 71 -11.62 4.79 14.41
CA LEU A 71 -10.28 4.19 14.55
C LEU A 71 -9.52 4.34 13.23
N PRO A 72 -8.18 4.55 13.26
CA PRO A 72 -7.42 4.94 12.09
C PRO A 72 -7.65 3.96 10.93
N VAL A 73 -8.49 4.39 9.99
CA VAL A 73 -8.64 3.74 8.70
C VAL A 73 -7.27 3.87 8.05
N PHE A 74 -6.62 2.75 7.76
CA PHE A 74 -5.49 2.74 6.84
C PHE A 74 -6.04 3.17 5.48
N ARG A 75 -6.01 4.47 5.22
CA ARG A 75 -5.87 4.98 3.86
C ARG A 75 -4.47 4.60 3.41
N CYS A 76 -4.35 4.14 2.18
CA CYS A 76 -3.12 4.37 1.44
C CYS A 76 -3.06 5.87 1.17
N GLY A 77 -2.48 6.62 2.12
CA GLY A 77 -1.96 7.96 1.84
C GLY A 77 -0.76 7.84 0.90
N ARG A 78 -0.14 8.97 0.56
CA ARG A 78 1.08 8.95 -0.26
C ARG A 78 2.26 8.39 0.55
N THR A 79 2.44 7.08 0.51
CA THR A 79 3.72 6.45 0.85
C THR A 79 4.79 6.97 -0.12
N GLN A 80 5.95 7.39 0.37
CA GLN A 80 7.04 7.86 -0.48
C GLN A 80 8.39 7.32 -0.02
N ASP A 81 9.13 6.66 -0.92
CA ASP A 81 10.58 6.50 -0.81
C ASP A 81 11.25 7.75 -1.40
N THR A 82 11.95 8.51 -0.56
CA THR A 82 12.60 9.77 -0.98
C THR A 82 13.92 9.52 -1.72
N PHE A 83 14.50 8.32 -1.60
CA PHE A 83 15.72 7.91 -2.32
C PHE A 83 15.41 7.56 -3.76
N ARG A 84 14.44 6.68 -4.01
CA ARG A 84 13.97 6.34 -5.37
C ARG A 84 13.27 7.52 -6.06
N SER A 85 12.78 8.50 -5.30
CA SER A 85 12.34 9.80 -5.86
C SER A 85 13.49 10.60 -6.49
N PHE A 86 14.74 10.33 -6.11
CA PHE A 86 15.95 11.00 -6.61
C PHE A 86 16.75 10.12 -7.59
N TYR A 87 16.85 8.80 -7.35
CA TYR A 87 17.35 7.81 -8.31
C TYR A 87 16.20 6.99 -8.93
N PRO A 88 15.53 7.49 -10.00
CA PRO A 88 14.50 6.73 -10.69
C PRO A 88 15.11 5.56 -11.49
N LEU A 89 14.97 4.34 -10.97
CA LEU A 89 15.35 3.13 -11.69
C LEU A 89 14.59 3.01 -13.04
N PRO A 90 15.26 2.63 -14.16
CA PRO A 90 14.65 2.62 -15.50
C PRO A 90 13.43 1.71 -15.71
N THR A 91 13.10 0.85 -14.73
CA THR A 91 11.99 -0.12 -14.85
C THR A 91 10.84 0.22 -13.89
N ALA A 92 9.62 0.11 -14.40
CA ALA A 92 8.38 0.27 -13.62
C ALA A 92 8.12 -0.89 -12.62
N ARG A 93 9.06 -1.83 -12.45
CA ARG A 93 8.97 -2.92 -11.48
C ARG A 93 9.48 -2.47 -10.11
N ARG A 94 9.17 -3.24 -9.06
CA ARG A 94 9.78 -3.08 -7.73
C ARG A 94 11.24 -3.58 -7.79
N PRO A 95 12.19 -3.01 -7.01
CA PRO A 95 13.54 -3.54 -6.91
C PRO A 95 13.50 -4.91 -6.21
N LYS A 96 14.21 -5.90 -6.77
CA LYS A 96 14.48 -7.16 -6.08
C LYS A 96 15.61 -6.99 -5.08
N LEU A 97 15.40 -7.43 -3.84
CA LEU A 97 16.33 -7.25 -2.73
C LEU A 97 16.36 -8.50 -1.84
N LEU A 98 17.49 -8.76 -1.20
CA LEU A 98 17.57 -9.75 -0.12
C LEU A 98 16.77 -9.26 1.11
N GLY A 99 16.70 -7.95 1.32
CA GLY A 99 15.89 -7.40 2.40
C GLY A 99 15.60 -5.90 2.31
N PHE A 100 14.55 -5.46 3.01
CA PHE A 100 14.28 -4.04 3.26
C PHE A 100 14.33 -3.73 4.76
N VAL A 101 15.15 -2.77 5.17
CA VAL A 101 15.37 -2.37 6.58
C VAL A 101 14.71 -1.03 6.86
N GLY A 102 13.59 -1.09 7.58
CA GLY A 102 12.85 0.09 8.03
C GLY A 102 13.25 0.52 9.44
N ILE A 103 14.04 1.59 9.52
CA ILE A 103 14.56 2.15 10.78
C ILE A 103 13.51 3.11 11.37
N GLN A 104 12.75 2.63 12.34
CA GLN A 104 11.67 3.35 12.99
C GLN A 104 12.23 4.52 13.80
N THR A 105 11.88 5.74 13.38
CA THR A 105 12.37 6.97 14.00
C THR A 105 11.25 7.97 14.27
N ALA A 106 11.48 8.94 15.15
CA ALA A 106 10.50 9.96 15.54
C ALA A 106 11.03 11.38 15.38
N PHE A 107 10.14 12.38 15.39
CA PHE A 107 10.51 13.80 15.29
C PHE A 107 11.49 14.28 16.39
N SER A 108 11.51 13.61 17.54
CA SER A 108 12.44 13.87 18.65
C SER A 108 13.84 13.25 18.49
N SER A 109 14.07 12.43 17.46
CA SER A 109 15.26 11.58 17.31
C SER A 109 16.30 12.11 16.31
N SER A 110 16.35 13.41 16.03
CA SER A 110 17.29 13.98 15.04
C SER A 110 18.76 13.77 15.42
N ASP A 111 19.08 13.74 16.71
CA ASP A 111 20.39 13.38 17.26
C ASP A 111 20.76 11.91 16.98
N ARG A 112 19.80 10.99 17.12
CA ARG A 112 19.94 9.57 16.80
C ARG A 112 20.17 9.38 15.31
N ARG A 113 19.36 10.02 14.45
CA ARG A 113 19.55 9.98 12.99
C ARG A 113 20.91 10.52 12.57
N ALA A 114 21.36 11.62 13.15
CA ALA A 114 22.71 12.14 12.93
C ALA A 114 23.82 11.18 13.40
N ALA A 115 23.60 10.43 14.49
CA ALA A 115 24.53 9.42 14.96
C ALA A 115 24.61 8.20 14.03
N LEU A 116 23.46 7.69 13.58
CA LEU A 116 23.33 6.63 12.58
C LEU A 116 24.03 7.00 11.26
N ARG A 117 23.78 8.22 10.78
CA ARG A 117 24.45 8.84 9.61
C ARG A 117 25.97 8.96 9.74
N SER A 118 26.46 9.19 10.96
CA SER A 118 27.90 9.21 11.26
C SER A 118 28.52 7.84 11.56
N THR A 119 27.77 6.73 11.41
CA THR A 119 28.23 5.38 11.77
C THR A 119 27.86 4.31 10.74
N TRP A 120 26.72 3.61 10.88
CA TRP A 120 26.41 2.40 10.10
C TRP A 120 25.38 2.58 8.96
N PHE A 121 24.72 3.74 8.86
CA PHE A 121 23.74 4.05 7.81
C PHE A 121 24.12 5.38 7.12
N PRO A 122 24.93 5.36 6.05
CA PRO A 122 25.58 6.57 5.52
C PRO A 122 24.62 7.69 5.10
N SER A 123 25.02 8.95 5.36
CA SER A 123 24.30 10.16 4.92
C SER A 123 24.50 10.55 3.46
N ASP A 124 25.56 10.05 2.83
CA ASP A 124 25.89 10.32 1.43
C ASP A 124 25.08 9.38 0.53
N PRO A 125 24.27 9.87 -0.43
CA PRO A 125 23.42 9.01 -1.25
C PRO A 125 24.19 7.96 -2.06
N ASP A 126 25.39 8.28 -2.54
CA ASP A 126 26.23 7.29 -3.25
C ASP A 126 26.86 6.27 -2.27
N ALA A 127 27.20 6.67 -1.03
CA ALA A 127 27.64 5.74 0.02
C ALA A 127 26.51 4.81 0.50
N LEU A 128 25.28 5.32 0.57
CA LEU A 128 24.10 4.51 0.80
C LEU A 128 23.92 3.52 -0.35
N LEU A 129 23.94 3.98 -1.61
CA LEU A 129 23.84 3.09 -2.78
C LEU A 129 24.89 1.96 -2.76
N ARG A 130 26.15 2.29 -2.41
CA ARG A 130 27.23 1.30 -2.24
C ARG A 130 26.93 0.31 -1.11
N LEU A 131 26.36 0.75 0.01
CA LEU A 131 25.93 -0.14 1.10
C LEU A 131 24.80 -1.08 0.65
N GLU A 132 23.80 -0.56 -0.08
CA GLU A 132 22.67 -1.36 -0.57
C GLU A 132 23.14 -2.42 -1.58
N GLN A 133 24.01 -2.03 -2.51
CA GLN A 133 24.63 -2.94 -3.49
C GLN A 133 25.50 -4.01 -2.84
N ALA A 134 26.32 -3.65 -1.83
CA ALA A 134 27.23 -4.57 -1.17
C ALA A 134 26.56 -5.56 -0.20
N THR A 135 25.31 -5.30 0.21
CA THR A 135 24.56 -6.14 1.17
C THR A 135 23.32 -6.79 0.59
N GLY A 136 22.81 -6.31 -0.56
CA GLY A 136 21.49 -6.67 -1.07
C GLY A 136 20.32 -6.14 -0.24
N LEU A 137 20.58 -5.25 0.73
CA LEU A 137 19.59 -4.72 1.67
C LEU A 137 19.36 -3.23 1.41
N ALA A 138 18.12 -2.79 1.30
CA ALA A 138 17.81 -1.36 1.27
C ALA A 138 17.53 -0.80 2.67
N PHE A 139 17.91 0.46 2.95
CA PHE A 139 17.80 1.08 4.27
C PHE A 139 17.08 2.43 4.22
N ARG A 140 16.01 2.62 5.01
CA ARG A 140 15.32 3.92 5.14
C ARG A 140 14.94 4.25 6.57
N PHE A 141 14.98 5.54 6.90
CA PHE A 141 14.28 6.07 8.07
C PHE A 141 12.77 6.05 7.83
N VAL A 142 12.05 5.30 8.66
CA VAL A 142 10.59 5.20 8.59
C VAL A 142 9.99 6.17 9.61
N ILE A 143 9.31 7.21 9.10
CA ILE A 143 8.66 8.23 9.93
C ILE A 143 7.26 8.55 9.39
N GLY A 144 6.35 8.73 10.34
CA GLY A 144 5.01 9.21 10.08
C GLY A 144 4.91 10.73 10.02
N ARG A 145 3.71 11.23 10.26
CA ARG A 145 3.31 12.63 10.12
C ARG A 145 3.03 13.28 11.47
N SER A 146 3.33 14.57 11.56
CA SER A 146 2.99 15.42 12.71
C SER A 146 1.80 16.34 12.39
N LYS A 147 1.21 16.93 13.44
CA LYS A 147 0.28 18.07 13.35
C LYS A 147 0.97 19.40 13.66
N ASP A 148 2.20 19.32 14.17
CA ASP A 148 3.09 20.45 14.41
C ASP A 148 3.79 20.80 13.10
N ALA A 149 3.38 21.91 12.48
CA ALA A 149 3.89 22.36 11.19
C ALA A 149 5.38 22.72 11.23
N LYS A 150 5.92 23.14 12.39
CA LYS A 150 7.37 23.39 12.53
C LYS A 150 8.14 22.08 12.40
N LYS A 151 7.69 21.02 13.09
CA LYS A 151 8.31 19.69 12.99
C LYS A 151 8.22 19.08 11.59
N MET A 152 7.14 19.36 10.85
CA MET A 152 7.05 18.97 9.43
C MET A 152 8.06 19.73 8.57
N ALA A 153 8.14 21.07 8.69
CA ALA A 153 9.09 21.88 7.94
C ALA A 153 10.58 21.62 8.31
N GLU A 154 10.86 21.11 9.51
CA GLU A 154 12.18 20.61 9.92
C GLU A 154 12.48 19.25 9.28
N LEU A 155 11.51 18.33 9.26
CA LEU A 155 11.64 17.03 8.58
C LEU A 155 11.76 17.19 7.05
N GLU A 156 11.01 18.10 6.43
CA GLU A 156 11.05 18.35 4.99
C GLU A 156 12.44 18.80 4.53
N LYS A 157 13.14 19.61 5.33
CA LYS A 157 14.54 19.99 5.08
C LYS A 157 15.50 18.82 5.25
N GLU A 158 15.27 17.97 6.25
CA GLU A 158 16.10 16.78 6.48
C GLU A 158 15.92 15.75 5.36
N VAL A 159 14.67 15.53 4.91
CA VAL A 159 14.32 14.72 3.74
C VAL A 159 14.99 15.25 2.48
N GLU A 160 14.96 16.57 2.26
CA GLU A 160 15.57 17.18 1.09
C GLU A 160 17.11 17.12 1.12
N GLN A 161 17.71 17.16 2.30
CA GLN A 161 19.16 17.06 2.47
C GLN A 161 19.71 15.64 2.26
N TYR A 162 19.05 14.61 2.79
CA TYR A 162 19.61 13.26 2.87
C TYR A 162 18.93 12.20 1.98
N LYS A 163 17.69 12.46 1.51
CA LYS A 163 16.92 11.55 0.64
C LYS A 163 16.78 10.11 1.17
N ASP A 164 16.89 9.89 2.48
CA ASP A 164 17.05 8.56 3.10
C ASP A 164 15.80 8.06 3.87
N PHE A 165 14.61 8.57 3.51
CA PHE A 165 13.36 8.34 4.25
C PHE A 165 12.31 7.52 3.47
N MET A 166 11.53 6.75 4.23
CA MET A 166 10.22 6.24 3.86
C MET A 166 9.16 7.00 4.67
N LEU A 167 8.39 7.85 4.00
CA LEU A 167 7.30 8.61 4.60
C LEU A 167 5.98 7.81 4.56
N ILE A 168 5.26 7.75 5.69
CA ILE A 168 3.99 7.00 5.82
C ILE A 168 2.87 7.84 6.46
N ASP A 169 1.62 7.67 6.02
CA ASP A 169 0.46 8.47 6.46
C ASP A 169 -0.12 8.03 7.82
N VAL A 170 0.72 8.01 8.87
CA VAL A 170 0.34 7.68 10.26
C VAL A 170 0.77 8.80 11.22
N ASP A 171 -0.15 9.29 12.05
CA ASP A 171 0.16 10.22 13.17
C ASP A 171 1.28 9.66 14.07
N GLU A 172 2.43 10.33 14.16
CA GLU A 172 3.54 9.93 15.04
C GLU A 172 3.20 10.08 16.53
N GLN A 173 3.02 8.95 17.22
CA GLN A 173 2.73 8.86 18.66
C GLN A 173 3.22 7.50 19.19
N TYR A 174 3.82 7.46 20.39
CA TYR A 174 4.30 6.20 21.00
C TYR A 174 3.17 5.15 21.14
N LEU A 175 1.97 5.56 21.57
CA LEU A 175 0.79 4.69 21.66
C LEU A 175 0.20 4.28 20.30
N LYS A 176 0.81 4.70 19.18
CA LYS A 176 0.45 4.30 17.81
C LYS A 176 1.53 3.44 17.14
N LEU A 177 2.63 3.08 17.82
CA LEU A 177 3.68 2.23 17.27
C LEU A 177 3.16 0.94 16.59
N PRO A 178 2.20 0.17 17.14
CA PRO A 178 1.62 -0.98 16.45
C PRO A 178 0.99 -0.66 15.08
N TYR A 179 0.32 0.50 14.97
CA TYR A 179 -0.26 0.98 13.71
C TYR A 179 0.81 1.50 12.74
N LYS A 180 1.87 2.14 13.27
CA LYS A 180 3.02 2.59 12.49
C LYS A 180 3.75 1.39 11.87
N THR A 181 4.02 0.34 12.65
CA THR A 181 4.65 -0.90 12.17
C THR A 181 3.80 -1.59 11.09
N LEU A 182 2.47 -1.67 11.25
CA LEU A 182 1.61 -2.24 10.20
C LEU A 182 1.56 -1.38 8.92
N ALA A 183 1.58 -0.05 9.05
CA ALA A 183 1.69 0.84 7.90
C ALA A 183 3.05 0.70 7.20
N PHE A 184 4.14 0.58 7.97
CA PHE A 184 5.49 0.30 7.48
C PHE A 184 5.53 -1.00 6.66
N PHE A 185 5.04 -2.12 7.17
CA PHE A 185 5.06 -3.39 6.43
C PHE A 185 4.20 -3.35 5.17
N LYS A 186 3.03 -2.69 5.20
CA LYS A 186 2.22 -2.41 3.99
C LYS A 186 2.98 -1.56 2.97
N ALA A 187 3.57 -0.45 3.40
CA ALA A 187 4.34 0.48 2.58
C ALA A 187 5.58 -0.15 1.94
N ALA A 188 6.35 -0.93 2.70
CA ALA A 188 7.56 -1.57 2.23
C ALA A 188 7.24 -2.65 1.18
N PHE A 189 6.17 -3.44 1.39
CA PHE A 189 5.71 -4.44 0.43
C PHE A 189 5.14 -3.83 -0.87
N GLU A 190 4.51 -2.65 -0.78
CA GLU A 190 4.04 -1.90 -1.95
C GLU A 190 5.20 -1.38 -2.81
N LEU A 191 6.26 -0.87 -2.18
CA LEU A 191 7.39 -0.21 -2.87
C LEU A 191 8.53 -1.14 -3.30
N PHE A 192 8.77 -2.24 -2.57
CA PHE A 192 9.93 -3.12 -2.73
C PHE A 192 9.51 -4.59 -2.92
N GLU A 193 10.38 -5.38 -3.55
CA GLU A 193 10.21 -6.83 -3.75
C GLU A 193 11.37 -7.54 -3.03
N ALA A 194 11.30 -7.54 -1.70
CA ALA A 194 12.32 -8.11 -0.84
C ALA A 194 11.92 -9.49 -0.28
N ASP A 195 12.89 -10.40 -0.17
CA ASP A 195 12.70 -11.72 0.45
C ASP A 195 12.40 -11.62 1.96
N TYR A 196 12.94 -10.58 2.60
CA TYR A 196 12.73 -10.27 4.02
C TYR A 196 12.48 -8.77 4.25
N TYR A 197 11.75 -8.45 5.31
CA TYR A 197 11.53 -7.08 5.77
C TYR A 197 11.89 -7.00 7.25
N VAL A 198 12.78 -6.06 7.57
CA VAL A 198 13.38 -5.90 8.89
C VAL A 198 12.84 -4.62 9.52
N LYS A 199 12.28 -4.74 10.71
CA LYS A 199 12.02 -3.59 11.59
C LYS A 199 13.26 -3.39 12.46
N ALA A 200 13.76 -2.17 12.54
CA ALA A 200 14.81 -1.77 13.48
C ALA A 200 14.39 -0.46 14.18
N ASP A 201 14.75 -0.25 15.44
CA ASP A 201 14.57 1.04 16.13
C ASP A 201 15.80 1.94 15.99
N ASP A 202 15.62 3.26 16.03
CA ASP A 202 16.70 4.25 15.89
C ASP A 202 17.63 4.37 17.12
N ASP A 203 17.60 3.43 18.06
CA ASP A 203 18.54 3.32 19.18
C ASP A 203 19.33 1.99 19.27
N ILE A 204 19.53 1.26 18.16
CA ILE A 204 20.45 0.11 18.09
C ILE A 204 21.72 0.40 17.26
N TYR A 205 22.82 -0.29 17.55
CA TYR A 205 23.97 -0.37 16.63
C TYR A 205 23.84 -1.63 15.76
N LEU A 206 23.60 -1.48 14.46
CA LEU A 206 23.46 -2.60 13.51
C LEU A 206 24.76 -2.85 12.75
N ARG A 207 24.99 -4.10 12.35
CA ARG A 207 26.05 -4.53 11.42
C ARG A 207 25.42 -5.07 10.13
N PRO A 208 25.26 -4.22 9.08
CA PRO A 208 24.58 -4.58 7.83
C PRO A 208 25.11 -5.85 7.15
N ASP A 209 26.43 -6.07 7.19
CA ASP A 209 27.11 -7.26 6.68
C ASP A 209 26.64 -8.56 7.39
N ARG A 210 26.46 -8.51 8.71
CA ARG A 210 25.97 -9.65 9.50
C ARG A 210 24.48 -9.89 9.31
N LEU A 211 23.69 -8.83 9.15
CA LEU A 211 22.28 -8.93 8.81
C LEU A 211 22.12 -9.59 7.44
N ALA A 212 22.84 -9.13 6.41
CA ALA A 212 22.83 -9.74 5.08
C ALA A 212 23.22 -11.23 5.13
N THR A 213 24.30 -11.57 5.85
CA THR A 213 24.73 -12.97 6.06
C THR A 213 23.62 -13.83 6.69
N LEU A 214 22.88 -13.30 7.68
CA LEU A 214 21.77 -14.01 8.30
C LEU A 214 20.56 -14.19 7.37
N LEU A 215 20.26 -13.20 6.52
CA LEU A 215 19.12 -13.25 5.59
C LEU A 215 19.42 -14.18 4.41
N ALA A 216 20.65 -14.20 3.90
CA ALA A 216 21.09 -15.09 2.83
C ALA A 216 21.16 -16.58 3.22
N LYS A 217 21.08 -16.91 4.52
CA LYS A 217 20.99 -18.28 5.02
C LYS A 217 19.71 -18.96 4.51
N GLU A 218 19.86 -20.11 3.85
CA GLU A 218 18.74 -20.96 3.42
C GLU A 218 17.90 -21.47 4.60
N ARG A 219 16.58 -21.57 4.40
CA ARG A 219 15.61 -21.99 5.42
C ARG A 219 14.55 -22.90 4.80
N SER A 220 14.21 -23.98 5.51
CA SER A 220 13.14 -24.91 5.12
C SER A 220 11.71 -24.37 5.33
N HIS A 221 11.56 -23.21 5.99
CA HIS A 221 10.28 -22.59 6.29
C HIS A 221 10.19 -21.23 5.57
N SER A 222 9.27 -21.09 4.61
CA SER A 222 9.03 -19.82 3.91
C SER A 222 8.45 -18.75 4.84
N LEU A 223 7.55 -19.14 5.76
CA LEU A 223 7.01 -18.30 6.82
C LEU A 223 7.96 -18.28 8.03
N THR A 224 8.86 -17.29 8.09
CA THR A 224 9.84 -17.14 9.19
C THR A 224 9.77 -15.76 9.85
N TYR A 225 9.85 -15.76 11.18
CA TYR A 225 10.00 -14.61 12.07
C TYR A 225 11.34 -14.77 12.82
N ILE A 226 12.32 -13.91 12.54
CA ILE A 226 13.67 -13.98 13.14
C ILE A 226 13.83 -12.84 14.13
N GLY A 227 14.42 -13.13 15.29
CA GLY A 227 14.73 -12.10 16.28
C GLY A 227 15.36 -12.69 17.54
N CYS A 228 15.69 -11.82 18.49
CA CYS A 228 16.02 -12.27 19.83
C CYS A 228 14.72 -12.58 20.58
N MET A 229 14.40 -13.85 20.78
CA MET A 229 13.10 -14.28 21.29
C MET A 229 13.04 -14.19 22.82
N LYS A 230 11.86 -13.86 23.36
CA LYS A 230 11.62 -13.66 24.79
C LYS A 230 10.27 -14.20 25.22
N LYS A 231 10.17 -14.44 26.52
CA LYS A 231 8.92 -14.49 27.28
C LYS A 231 9.05 -13.60 28.52
N GLY A 232 7.98 -13.44 29.28
CA GLY A 232 7.98 -12.69 30.53
C GLY A 232 6.56 -12.38 31.01
N PRO A 233 6.41 -11.88 32.24
CA PRO A 233 5.10 -11.57 32.82
C PRO A 233 4.39 -10.46 32.03
N VAL A 234 3.07 -10.61 31.88
CA VAL A 234 2.21 -9.54 31.34
C VAL A 234 2.16 -8.40 32.36
N ILE A 235 2.47 -7.18 31.91
CA ILE A 235 2.57 -6.02 32.79
C ILE A 235 1.16 -5.45 33.02
N THR A 236 0.59 -5.72 34.19
CA THR A 236 -0.82 -5.39 34.51
C THR A 236 -1.01 -4.20 35.46
N ASP A 237 0.06 -3.60 36.00
CA ASP A 237 -0.03 -2.33 36.74
C ASP A 237 -0.03 -1.12 35.78
N PRO A 238 -1.08 -0.29 35.74
CA PRO A 238 -1.16 0.92 34.91
C PRO A 238 -0.06 1.96 35.14
N LYS A 239 0.72 1.87 36.23
CA LYS A 239 1.84 2.77 36.54
C LYS A 239 3.13 2.41 35.82
N LEU A 240 3.24 1.20 35.27
CA LEU A 240 4.48 0.71 34.64
C LEU A 240 4.51 1.03 33.14
N LYS A 241 5.69 1.40 32.62
CA LYS A 241 5.92 1.88 31.23
C LYS A 241 5.28 0.99 30.14
N TRP A 242 5.26 -0.32 30.35
CA TRP A 242 4.82 -1.33 29.38
C TRP A 242 3.45 -1.94 29.71
N TYR A 243 2.63 -1.25 30.53
CA TYR A 243 1.28 -1.70 30.90
C TYR A 243 0.46 -2.14 29.68
N GLU A 244 0.02 -3.39 29.71
CA GLU A 244 -0.82 -3.97 28.68
C GLU A 244 -2.30 -3.90 29.06
N LYS A 245 -3.00 -2.89 28.53
CA LYS A 245 -4.43 -2.69 28.78
C LYS A 245 -5.29 -3.91 28.42
N SER A 246 -4.84 -4.72 27.45
CA SER A 246 -5.53 -5.94 27.01
C SER A 246 -4.97 -7.21 27.67
N GLY A 247 -4.20 -7.10 28.77
CA GLY A 247 -3.44 -8.22 29.35
C GLY A 247 -4.29 -9.43 29.76
N HIS A 248 -5.55 -9.19 30.13
CA HIS A 248 -6.55 -10.23 30.42
C HIS A 248 -6.89 -11.14 29.22
N LEU A 249 -6.54 -10.73 27.98
CA LEU A 249 -6.66 -11.56 26.77
C LEU A 249 -5.39 -12.37 26.48
N ILE A 250 -4.28 -12.10 27.17
CA ILE A 250 -2.99 -12.79 27.01
C ILE A 250 -2.81 -13.81 28.15
N GLY A 251 -3.13 -13.41 29.39
CA GLY A 251 -2.93 -14.21 30.59
C GLY A 251 -1.87 -13.60 31.51
N SER A 252 -1.13 -14.45 32.22
CA SER A 252 -0.07 -14.05 33.16
C SER A 252 1.32 -13.89 32.51
N GLU A 253 1.59 -14.59 31.40
CA GLU A 253 2.86 -14.57 30.67
C GLU A 253 2.61 -14.25 29.19
N TYR A 254 3.48 -13.46 28.56
CA TYR A 254 3.47 -13.30 27.12
C TYR A 254 3.92 -14.60 26.41
N PHE A 255 3.29 -14.89 25.28
CA PHE A 255 3.78 -15.88 24.30
C PHE A 255 5.22 -15.57 23.85
N LEU A 256 5.89 -16.56 23.24
CA LEU A 256 7.21 -16.36 22.66
C LEU A 256 7.13 -15.33 21.53
N HIS A 257 7.93 -14.27 21.60
CA HIS A 257 8.03 -13.24 20.55
C HIS A 257 9.40 -12.55 20.58
N ALA A 258 9.77 -11.81 19.54
CA ALA A 258 11.03 -11.06 19.54
C ALA A 258 10.97 -9.83 20.46
N TYR A 259 12.11 -9.35 20.95
CA TYR A 259 12.22 -7.98 21.47
C TYR A 259 12.04 -6.96 20.32
N GLY A 260 11.25 -5.89 20.55
CA GLY A 260 10.89 -4.93 19.50
C GLY A 260 12.02 -4.23 18.73
N PRO A 261 13.14 -3.81 19.34
CA PRO A 261 14.15 -3.00 18.63
C PRO A 261 14.81 -3.59 17.40
N ILE A 262 14.79 -4.91 17.18
CA ILE A 262 15.03 -5.48 15.85
C ILE A 262 14.45 -6.89 15.69
N TYR A 263 13.71 -7.09 14.60
CA TYR A 263 13.23 -8.39 14.14
C TYR A 263 12.99 -8.40 12.61
N VAL A 264 12.90 -9.60 12.05
CA VAL A 264 12.75 -9.87 10.61
C VAL A 264 11.47 -10.65 10.35
N LEU A 265 10.72 -10.28 9.31
CA LEU A 265 9.61 -11.06 8.75
C LEU A 265 9.93 -11.44 7.29
N SER A 266 9.64 -12.68 6.88
CA SER A 266 9.78 -13.09 5.48
C SER A 266 8.68 -12.52 4.57
N ALA A 267 8.92 -12.52 3.26
CA ALA A 267 8.05 -11.90 2.26
C ALA A 267 6.58 -12.37 2.32
N GLU A 268 6.34 -13.67 2.52
CA GLU A 268 4.98 -14.25 2.62
C GLU A 268 4.22 -13.81 3.88
N VAL A 269 4.93 -13.66 5.01
CA VAL A 269 4.37 -13.11 6.25
C VAL A 269 3.96 -11.66 6.03
N VAL A 270 4.83 -10.87 5.38
CA VAL A 270 4.56 -9.46 5.11
C VAL A 270 3.46 -9.29 4.06
N ALA A 271 3.39 -10.14 3.04
CA ALA A 271 2.28 -10.18 2.09
C ALA A 271 0.94 -10.41 2.80
N SER A 272 0.92 -11.32 3.79
CA SER A 272 -0.26 -11.63 4.61
C SER A 272 -0.70 -10.42 5.46
N LEU A 273 0.25 -9.69 6.07
CA LEU A 273 -0.02 -8.42 6.75
C LEU A 273 -0.42 -7.30 5.78
N ALA A 274 0.09 -7.30 4.55
CA ALA A 274 -0.21 -6.30 3.55
C ALA A 274 -1.66 -6.40 3.07
N ILE A 275 -2.15 -7.61 2.77
CA ILE A 275 -3.56 -7.86 2.37
C ILE A 275 -4.55 -7.88 3.55
N ALA A 276 -4.05 -7.92 4.80
CA ALA A 276 -4.91 -7.95 5.99
C ALA A 276 -5.87 -6.75 6.03
N ARG A 277 -7.17 -7.05 6.15
CA ARG A 277 -8.26 -6.06 6.20
C ARG A 277 -8.13 -5.17 7.44
N ASN A 278 -8.53 -3.91 7.32
CA ASN A 278 -8.57 -2.98 8.46
C ASN A 278 -9.39 -3.59 9.62
N ASN A 279 -8.84 -3.53 10.83
CA ASN A 279 -9.39 -4.11 12.07
C ASN A 279 -9.49 -5.65 12.12
N SER A 280 -8.93 -6.40 11.15
CA SER A 280 -8.81 -7.88 11.26
C SER A 280 -7.70 -8.33 12.20
N LEU A 281 -6.66 -7.51 12.37
CA LEU A 281 -5.52 -7.77 13.24
C LEU A 281 -5.73 -7.15 14.64
N ARG A 282 -5.49 -7.93 15.70
CA ARG A 282 -5.59 -7.48 17.09
C ARG A 282 -4.39 -6.58 17.43
N MET A 283 -4.66 -5.33 17.79
CA MET A 283 -3.65 -4.41 18.33
C MET A 283 -3.55 -4.57 19.85
N PHE A 284 -2.33 -4.61 20.37
CA PHE A 284 -2.00 -4.54 21.80
C PHE A 284 -1.37 -3.18 22.14
N SER A 285 -1.09 -2.92 23.42
CA SER A 285 -0.50 -1.67 23.89
C SER A 285 1.00 -1.58 23.54
N ASN A 286 1.68 -2.74 23.50
CA ASN A 286 3.08 -2.87 23.10
C ASN A 286 3.20 -3.36 21.65
N GLU A 287 4.18 -2.83 20.90
CA GLU A 287 4.38 -3.08 19.46
C GLU A 287 4.91 -4.49 19.18
N ASP A 288 5.90 -4.94 19.93
CA ASP A 288 6.50 -6.28 19.78
C ASP A 288 5.54 -7.40 20.21
N VAL A 289 4.79 -7.20 21.29
CA VAL A 289 3.66 -8.05 21.69
C VAL A 289 2.62 -8.10 20.56
N THR A 290 2.30 -6.97 19.93
CA THR A 290 1.34 -6.95 18.81
C THR A 290 1.81 -7.83 17.65
N ILE A 291 3.05 -7.65 17.19
CA ILE A 291 3.62 -8.44 16.09
C ILE A 291 3.70 -9.93 16.45
N GLY A 292 4.23 -10.27 17.63
CA GLY A 292 4.30 -11.65 18.10
C GLY A 292 2.94 -12.35 18.14
N SER A 293 1.86 -11.63 18.51
CA SER A 293 0.51 -12.19 18.50
C SER A 293 0.03 -12.58 17.10
N TRP A 294 0.47 -11.86 16.07
CA TRP A 294 0.15 -12.16 14.68
C TRP A 294 1.02 -13.30 14.14
N MET A 295 2.29 -13.38 14.54
CA MET A 295 3.18 -14.50 14.18
C MET A 295 2.70 -15.82 14.77
N LEU A 296 2.19 -15.80 16.00
CA LEU A 296 1.51 -16.93 16.61
C LEU A 296 0.22 -17.31 15.87
N ALA A 297 -0.63 -16.34 15.55
CA ALA A 297 -1.91 -16.58 14.86
C ALA A 297 -1.75 -17.06 13.39
N MET A 298 -0.64 -16.69 12.73
CA MET A 298 -0.31 -17.11 11.36
C MET A 298 0.59 -18.36 11.30
N ASN A 299 0.85 -19.02 12.44
CA ASN A 299 1.68 -20.24 12.55
C ASN A 299 3.10 -20.07 11.94
N VAL A 300 3.73 -18.93 12.18
CA VAL A 300 5.04 -18.57 11.62
C VAL A 300 6.18 -19.24 12.39
N HIS A 301 7.22 -19.72 11.69
CA HIS A 301 8.39 -20.31 12.34
C HIS A 301 9.20 -19.24 13.08
N HIS A 302 9.47 -19.44 14.38
CA HIS A 302 10.20 -18.51 15.23
C HIS A 302 11.69 -18.90 15.32
N GLU A 303 12.57 -18.17 14.62
CA GLU A 303 14.03 -18.35 14.70
C GLU A 303 14.60 -17.44 15.80
N ASP A 304 14.98 -18.02 16.94
CA ASP A 304 15.68 -17.32 18.03
C ASP A 304 17.17 -17.14 17.70
N ASN A 305 17.57 -15.90 17.43
CA ASN A 305 18.95 -15.56 17.12
C ASN A 305 19.50 -14.51 18.08
N ARG A 306 20.35 -14.94 19.01
CA ARG A 306 20.91 -14.10 20.08
C ARG A 306 21.94 -13.08 19.60
N ALA A 307 22.57 -13.27 18.43
CA ALA A 307 23.44 -12.26 17.85
C ALA A 307 22.68 -10.98 17.46
N ILE A 308 21.34 -11.02 17.35
CA ILE A 308 20.48 -9.86 17.14
C ILE A 308 20.33 -9.01 18.42
N CYS A 309 20.73 -9.49 19.61
CA CYS A 309 20.59 -8.79 20.90
C CYS A 309 21.84 -8.85 21.79
N ASP A 310 23.03 -8.86 21.18
CA ASP A 310 24.30 -8.90 21.91
C ASP A 310 24.53 -7.59 22.70
N PRO A 311 24.82 -7.61 24.01
CA PRO A 311 25.01 -6.38 24.81
C PRO A 311 26.35 -5.68 24.54
N ARG A 312 27.21 -6.27 23.71
CA ARG A 312 28.54 -5.79 23.27
C ARG A 312 28.82 -6.37 21.89
N CYS A 313 29.62 -5.70 21.06
CA CYS A 313 30.04 -6.32 19.80
C CYS A 313 30.84 -7.59 20.07
N THR A 314 30.53 -8.63 19.30
CA THR A 314 31.23 -9.91 19.24
C THR A 314 31.59 -10.19 17.76
N PRO A 315 32.40 -11.20 17.43
CA PRO A 315 32.62 -11.56 16.02
C PRO A 315 31.30 -11.86 15.29
N THR A 316 30.35 -12.46 16.00
CA THR A 316 29.02 -12.89 15.52
C THR A 316 27.94 -11.80 15.59
N SER A 317 28.04 -10.80 16.48
CA SER A 317 26.95 -9.87 16.80
C SER A 317 26.40 -9.18 15.54
N ILE A 318 25.09 -9.27 15.32
CA ILE A 318 24.36 -8.61 14.23
C ILE A 318 23.89 -7.22 14.67
N ALA A 319 23.35 -7.11 15.88
CA ALA A 319 22.93 -5.82 16.45
C ALA A 319 23.26 -5.75 17.95
N VAL A 320 23.63 -4.55 18.41
CA VAL A 320 24.15 -4.29 19.76
C VAL A 320 23.35 -3.19 20.47
N TRP A 321 22.84 -3.52 21.66
CA TRP A 321 21.93 -2.69 22.47
C TRP A 321 22.03 -3.08 23.96
N ASP A 322 21.80 -2.12 24.87
CA ASP A 322 22.17 -2.23 26.30
C ASP A 322 21.10 -2.98 27.13
N ILE A 323 20.68 -4.16 26.67
CA ILE A 323 19.75 -5.05 27.39
C ILE A 323 20.36 -5.55 28.73
N PRO A 324 19.59 -5.64 29.83
CA PRO A 324 18.21 -5.18 30.06
C PRO A 324 18.14 -3.75 30.66
N LYS A 325 19.23 -2.97 30.61
CA LYS A 325 19.32 -1.65 31.26
C LYS A 325 18.49 -0.59 30.54
N CYS A 326 18.49 -0.63 29.22
CA CYS A 326 17.74 0.26 28.34
C CYS A 326 16.89 -0.57 27.37
N SER A 327 15.89 0.06 26.72
CA SER A 327 15.10 -0.64 25.69
C SER A 327 15.92 -0.91 24.44
N GLY A 328 16.72 0.06 23.99
CA GLY A 328 17.81 -0.11 23.03
C GLY A 328 19.15 0.21 23.69
N LEU A 329 20.02 0.96 23.02
CA LEU A 329 21.22 1.56 23.63
C LEU A 329 20.86 2.63 24.66
N CYS A 330 21.66 2.72 25.71
CA CYS A 330 21.63 3.85 26.63
C CYS A 330 22.40 5.03 26.02
N ASN A 331 21.82 6.23 26.03
CA ASN A 331 22.38 7.44 25.39
C ASN A 331 22.81 7.23 23.92
N PRO A 332 21.89 6.78 23.03
CA PRO A 332 22.21 6.22 21.72
C PRO A 332 23.06 7.13 20.82
N ALA A 333 22.78 8.43 20.77
CA ALA A 333 23.49 9.37 19.91
C ALA A 333 25.00 9.50 20.22
N THR A 334 25.40 9.20 21.46
CA THR A 334 26.80 9.05 21.85
C THR A 334 27.26 7.60 21.70
N ARG A 335 26.45 6.66 22.21
CA ARG A 335 26.82 5.24 22.34
C ARG A 335 27.07 4.55 21.00
N MET A 336 26.34 4.89 19.95
CA MET A 336 26.61 4.40 18.58
C MET A 336 28.01 4.81 18.11
N LYS A 337 28.43 6.06 18.40
CA LYS A 337 29.73 6.61 17.98
C LYS A 337 30.89 6.02 18.79
N GLU A 338 30.63 5.57 20.02
CA GLU A 338 31.58 4.77 20.79
C GLU A 338 31.74 3.37 20.18
N LEU A 339 30.63 2.67 19.92
CA LEU A 339 30.63 1.34 19.32
C LEU A 339 31.32 1.37 17.95
N HIS A 340 31.02 2.33 17.09
CA HIS A 340 31.64 2.44 15.77
C HIS A 340 33.17 2.63 15.80
N LYS A 341 33.75 3.16 16.89
CA LYS A 341 35.21 3.29 17.06
C LYS A 341 35.87 1.95 17.43
N ILE A 342 35.12 0.98 17.92
CA ILE A 342 35.63 -0.36 18.24
C ILE A 342 35.76 -1.14 16.92
N SER A 343 36.97 -1.56 16.58
CA SER A 343 37.27 -2.29 15.34
C SER A 343 36.41 -3.53 15.13
N MET A 344 36.07 -4.26 16.21
CA MET A 344 35.18 -5.42 16.14
C MET A 344 33.73 -5.07 15.75
N CYS A 345 33.27 -3.83 15.98
CA CYS A 345 31.93 -3.37 15.59
C CYS A 345 31.86 -2.85 14.15
N SER A 346 32.94 -2.26 13.62
CA SER A 346 32.94 -1.48 12.37
C SER A 346 33.92 -1.97 11.29
N LYS A 347 34.87 -2.85 11.64
CA LYS A 347 35.93 -3.36 10.73
C LYS A 347 36.15 -4.87 10.83
N SER A 348 35.37 -5.59 11.62
CA SER A 348 35.47 -7.06 11.70
C SER A 348 35.09 -7.64 10.33
N PRO A 349 35.97 -8.42 9.67
CA PRO A 349 35.65 -9.07 8.41
C PRO A 349 34.55 -10.12 8.61
N THR A 350 33.84 -10.47 7.53
CA THR A 350 32.83 -11.54 7.51
C THR A 350 33.39 -12.78 8.21
N LEU A 351 32.56 -13.48 9.00
CA LEU A 351 33.03 -14.61 9.82
C LEU A 351 33.84 -15.60 8.95
N PRO A 352 34.95 -16.16 9.45
CA PRO A 352 35.52 -17.34 8.81
C PRO A 352 34.41 -18.41 8.74
N PRO A 353 34.31 -19.16 7.62
CA PRO A 353 33.26 -20.14 7.45
C PRO A 353 33.29 -21.17 8.58
N ASP A 354 32.11 -21.46 9.14
CA ASP A 354 31.95 -22.45 10.20
C ASP A 354 32.06 -23.86 9.58
N ASP A 355 33.03 -24.68 10.02
CA ASP A 355 33.39 -25.98 9.42
C ASP A 355 32.22 -26.98 9.32
N ARG A 356 31.10 -26.74 10.02
CA ARG A 356 29.86 -27.54 9.89
C ARG A 356 28.98 -27.12 8.72
N THR A 357 29.34 -26.05 8.03
CA THR A 357 28.64 -25.52 6.86
C THR A 357 29.61 -25.38 5.69
N VAL A 358 30.29 -26.48 5.33
CA VAL A 358 30.96 -26.64 4.02
C VAL A 358 29.92 -26.83 2.92
N LEU A 359 29.01 -25.86 2.81
CA LEU A 359 28.55 -25.42 1.50
C LEU A 359 29.79 -24.98 0.74
N HIS A 360 29.92 -25.43 -0.50
CA HIS A 360 31.12 -25.21 -1.29
C HIS A 360 31.16 -23.77 -1.81
N CYS A 361 31.50 -22.83 -0.92
CA CYS A 361 32.22 -21.62 -1.30
C CYS A 361 33.66 -22.01 -1.70
N GLN A 362 33.77 -22.83 -2.76
CA GLN A 362 34.74 -22.49 -3.79
C GLN A 362 34.53 -21.02 -4.12
N ALA A 363 35.61 -20.28 -4.37
CA ALA A 363 35.44 -19.07 -5.15
C ALA A 363 34.72 -19.48 -6.44
N MET A 364 33.65 -18.77 -6.80
CA MET A 364 33.32 -18.65 -8.21
C MET A 364 34.44 -17.82 -8.82
N GLU A 365 35.57 -18.50 -9.11
CA GLU A 365 36.26 -18.27 -10.37
C GLU A 365 35.16 -18.17 -11.42
N LEU A 366 35.09 -17.02 -12.07
CA LEU A 366 34.04 -16.75 -13.03
C LEU A 366 34.21 -17.76 -14.16
N ASP A 367 33.26 -18.68 -14.28
CA ASP A 367 33.29 -19.74 -15.27
C ASP A 367 33.05 -19.12 -16.66
N GLU A 368 34.13 -18.61 -17.26
CA GLU A 368 34.12 -17.80 -18.50
C GLU A 368 33.48 -18.55 -19.69
N CYS A 369 33.32 -19.88 -19.58
CA CYS A 369 32.67 -20.73 -20.57
C CYS A 369 31.13 -20.67 -20.60
N SER A 370 30.46 -20.08 -19.60
CA SER A 370 29.00 -19.97 -19.60
C SER A 370 28.49 -18.66 -20.24
N TRP A 371 29.11 -17.52 -19.88
CA TRP A 371 28.68 -16.20 -20.37
C TRP A 371 28.83 -16.05 -21.88
N TYR A 372 29.92 -16.53 -22.49
CA TYR A 372 30.14 -16.40 -23.93
C TYR A 372 29.03 -17.05 -24.77
N LYS A 373 28.53 -18.23 -24.38
CA LYS A 373 27.45 -18.93 -25.11
C LYS A 373 26.11 -18.21 -25.01
N TRP A 374 25.80 -17.62 -23.85
CA TRP A 374 24.61 -16.79 -23.70
C TRP A 374 24.75 -15.44 -24.42
N HIS A 375 25.95 -14.84 -24.42
CA HIS A 375 26.17 -13.57 -25.11
C HIS A 375 26.14 -13.73 -26.64
N GLU A 376 26.70 -14.80 -27.21
CA GLU A 376 26.50 -15.12 -28.62
C GLU A 376 25.04 -15.45 -28.94
N SER A 377 24.35 -16.24 -28.11
CA SER A 377 22.93 -16.55 -28.33
C SER A 377 22.04 -15.31 -28.28
N LEU A 378 22.33 -14.36 -27.36
CA LEU A 378 21.61 -13.10 -27.23
C LEU A 378 21.96 -12.14 -28.36
N LEU A 379 23.23 -12.03 -28.76
CA LEU A 379 23.65 -11.23 -29.93
C LEU A 379 23.07 -11.79 -31.23
N TRP A 380 23.02 -13.11 -31.41
CA TRP A 380 22.39 -13.75 -32.56
C TRP A 380 20.88 -13.51 -32.56
N CYS A 381 20.21 -13.60 -31.41
CA CYS A 381 18.79 -13.29 -31.29
C CYS A 381 18.49 -11.80 -31.55
N LEU A 382 19.29 -10.88 -31.00
CA LEU A 382 19.17 -9.44 -31.24
C LEU A 382 19.48 -9.07 -32.70
N ALA A 383 20.47 -9.72 -33.32
CA ALA A 383 20.75 -9.58 -34.75
C ALA A 383 19.57 -10.10 -35.58
N ARG A 384 19.00 -11.27 -35.25
CA ARG A 384 17.82 -11.84 -35.93
C ARG A 384 16.59 -10.96 -35.80
N VAL A 385 16.36 -10.36 -34.64
CA VAL A 385 15.29 -9.37 -34.41
C VAL A 385 15.56 -8.06 -35.16
N SER A 386 16.82 -7.61 -35.25
CA SER A 386 17.21 -6.46 -36.07
C SER A 386 17.01 -6.72 -37.57
N GLU A 387 17.34 -7.93 -38.03
CA GLU A 387 17.07 -8.42 -39.39
C GLU A 387 15.57 -8.37 -39.70
N GLN A 388 14.75 -9.02 -38.86
CA GLN A 388 13.30 -9.04 -39.03
C GLN A 388 12.67 -7.65 -38.94
N MET A 389 13.15 -6.75 -38.06
CA MET A 389 12.66 -5.36 -38.05
C MET A 389 13.09 -4.56 -39.29
N ARG A 390 14.14 -4.97 -39.99
CA ARG A 390 14.55 -4.39 -41.29
C ARG A 390 13.70 -4.94 -42.43
N GLU A 391 13.44 -6.25 -42.45
CA GLU A 391 12.52 -6.92 -43.38
C GLU A 391 11.09 -6.36 -43.24
N ILE A 392 10.57 -6.26 -42.02
CA ILE A 392 9.24 -5.69 -41.73
C ILE A 392 9.17 -4.22 -42.16
N ARG A 393 10.21 -3.42 -41.90
CA ARG A 393 10.27 -2.02 -42.36
C ARG A 393 10.21 -1.93 -43.88
N SER A 394 11.04 -2.72 -44.58
CA SER A 394 11.06 -2.75 -46.05
C SER A 394 9.74 -3.24 -46.63
N ALA A 395 9.09 -4.23 -46.01
CA ALA A 395 7.76 -4.68 -46.41
C ALA A 395 6.67 -3.61 -46.21
N VAL A 396 6.74 -2.82 -45.14
CA VAL A 396 5.84 -1.68 -44.91
C VAL A 396 6.10 -0.55 -45.92
N GLU A 397 7.36 -0.20 -46.19
CA GLU A 397 7.73 0.80 -47.21
C GLU A 397 7.27 0.37 -48.61
N MET A 398 7.44 -0.90 -48.99
CA MET A 398 6.91 -1.45 -50.24
C MET A 398 5.38 -1.45 -50.30
N ALA A 399 4.70 -1.80 -49.20
CA ALA A 399 3.24 -1.78 -49.14
C ALA A 399 2.66 -0.35 -49.22
N GLN A 400 3.37 0.65 -48.68
CA GLN A 400 3.01 2.06 -48.86
C GLN A 400 3.19 2.51 -50.32
N LEU A 401 4.32 2.18 -50.96
CA LEU A 401 4.54 2.49 -52.38
C LEU A 401 3.53 1.80 -53.32
N GLU A 402 3.11 0.57 -53.01
CA GLU A 402 2.05 -0.11 -53.79
C GLU A 402 0.66 0.49 -53.54
N ALA A 403 0.40 1.03 -52.34
CA ALA A 403 -0.83 1.74 -52.02
C ALA A 403 -0.89 3.13 -52.68
N GLU A 404 0.22 3.88 -52.67
CA GLU A 404 0.36 5.17 -53.38
C GLU A 404 0.17 4.96 -54.90
N LYS A 405 0.84 3.95 -55.49
CA LYS A 405 0.66 3.64 -56.91
C LYS A 405 -0.80 3.31 -57.27
N LYS A 406 -1.51 2.53 -56.45
CA LYS A 406 -2.93 2.21 -56.67
C LYS A 406 -3.85 3.41 -56.46
N HIS A 407 -3.50 4.33 -55.57
CA HIS A 407 -4.21 5.59 -55.41
C HIS A 407 -4.08 6.44 -56.69
N ASP A 408 -2.87 6.58 -57.23
CA ASP A 408 -2.63 7.38 -58.43
C ASP A 408 -3.26 6.76 -59.68
N GLU A 409 -3.23 5.43 -59.83
CA GLU A 409 -3.92 4.69 -60.90
C GLU A 409 -5.44 4.91 -60.89
N VAL A 410 -6.06 4.99 -59.70
CA VAL A 410 -7.49 5.35 -59.54
C VAL A 410 -7.75 6.83 -59.82
N VAL A 411 -6.83 7.73 -59.47
CA VAL A 411 -6.94 9.17 -59.78
C VAL A 411 -6.86 9.42 -61.30
N ASP A 412 -5.96 8.74 -62.00
CA ASP A 412 -5.85 8.81 -63.47
C ASP A 412 -7.09 8.23 -64.16
N GLU A 413 -7.66 7.12 -63.67
CA GLU A 413 -8.93 6.57 -64.21
C GLU A 413 -10.10 7.55 -64.01
N MET A 414 -10.18 8.21 -62.85
CA MET A 414 -11.18 9.26 -62.58
C MET A 414 -10.97 10.49 -63.48
N LEU A 415 -9.73 10.91 -63.74
CA LEU A 415 -9.40 12.00 -64.68
C LEU A 415 -9.78 11.63 -66.13
N ALA A 416 -9.51 10.40 -66.56
CA ALA A 416 -9.91 9.91 -67.87
C ALA A 416 -11.45 9.92 -68.03
N MET A 417 -12.19 9.44 -67.03
CA MET A 417 -13.66 9.51 -67.02
C MET A 417 -14.21 10.94 -67.06
N LEU A 418 -13.57 11.88 -66.34
CA LEU A 418 -13.95 13.30 -66.36
C LEU A 418 -13.71 13.95 -67.73
N ASN A 419 -12.57 13.67 -68.36
CA ASN A 419 -12.23 14.18 -69.70
C ASN A 419 -13.18 13.61 -70.77
N ALA A 420 -13.40 12.30 -70.80
CA ALA A 420 -14.33 11.66 -71.73
C ALA A 420 -15.77 12.21 -71.59
N LYS A 421 -16.19 12.52 -70.35
CA LYS A 421 -17.48 13.16 -70.08
C LYS A 421 -17.54 14.61 -70.58
N ALA A 422 -16.45 15.37 -70.51
CA ALA A 422 -16.36 16.72 -71.07
C ALA A 422 -16.40 16.72 -72.60
N GLU A 423 -15.71 15.78 -73.26
CA GLU A 423 -15.76 15.60 -74.71
C GLU A 423 -17.17 15.18 -75.19
N ALA A 424 -17.81 14.24 -74.49
CA ALA A 424 -19.20 13.84 -74.77
C ALA A 424 -20.21 14.98 -74.57
N SER A 425 -19.91 15.96 -73.70
CA SER A 425 -20.70 17.20 -73.58
C SER A 425 -20.49 18.12 -74.79
N ARG A 426 -19.25 18.36 -75.21
CA ARG A 426 -18.93 19.19 -76.38
C ARG A 426 -19.51 18.63 -77.68
N LEU A 427 -19.46 17.32 -77.87
CA LEU A 427 -20.06 16.67 -79.03
C LEU A 427 -21.58 16.92 -79.10
N LYS A 428 -22.27 16.95 -77.95
CA LYS A 428 -23.70 17.29 -77.88
C LYS A 428 -24.00 18.77 -78.11
N GLU A 429 -23.08 19.67 -77.78
CA GLU A 429 -23.19 21.08 -78.15
C GLU A 429 -23.07 21.24 -79.68
N VAL A 430 -22.09 20.56 -80.30
CA VAL A 430 -21.92 20.56 -81.77
C VAL A 430 -23.10 19.88 -82.50
N GLU A 431 -23.63 18.76 -82.00
CA GLU A 431 -24.87 18.15 -82.53
C GLU A 431 -26.07 19.10 -82.42
N HIS A 432 -26.12 19.96 -81.39
CA HIS A 432 -27.19 20.95 -81.22
C HIS A 432 -27.00 22.20 -82.10
N GLU A 433 -25.78 22.55 -82.50
CA GLU A 433 -25.52 23.59 -83.50
C GLU A 433 -25.82 23.09 -84.92
N VAL A 434 -25.27 21.94 -85.32
CA VAL A 434 -25.55 21.31 -86.64
C VAL A 434 -27.05 20.97 -86.78
N GLY A 435 -27.72 20.59 -85.69
CA GLY A 435 -29.17 20.37 -85.68
C GLY A 435 -30.02 21.64 -85.86
N LYS A 436 -29.45 22.84 -85.76
CA LYS A 436 -30.15 24.10 -86.09
C LYS A 436 -29.96 24.50 -87.54
N ASP A 437 -28.76 24.34 -88.10
CA ASP A 437 -28.47 24.68 -89.49
C ASP A 437 -29.36 23.88 -90.47
N VAL A 438 -29.75 22.65 -90.11
CA VAL A 438 -30.65 21.81 -90.90
C VAL A 438 -32.12 22.26 -90.83
N ASP A 439 -32.55 22.90 -89.73
CA ASP A 439 -33.90 23.45 -89.57
C ASP A 439 -34.05 24.86 -90.20
N GLU A 440 -32.96 25.45 -90.75
CA GLU A 440 -32.98 26.75 -91.45
C GLU A 440 -32.89 26.62 -92.99
N GLU A 441 -32.83 25.39 -93.55
CA GLU A 441 -32.80 25.11 -95.01
C GLU A 441 -34.00 24.21 -95.48
N GLN A 442 -35.17 24.32 -94.84
CA GLN A 442 -36.47 23.77 -95.29
C GLN A 442 -37.60 24.79 -95.30
#